data_AF-D6R9G2-F1
#
_entry.id   AF-D6R9G2-F1
#
_cell.length_a   1.000
_cell.length_b   1.000
_cell.length_c   1.000
_cell.angle_alpha   90.00
_cell.angle_beta   90.00
_cell.angle_gamma   90.00
#
_symmetry.space_group_name_H-M   'P 1'
#
loop_
_entity.id
_entity.type
_entity.pdbx_description
1 polymer ?
#
loop_
_entity_poly.entity_id
_entity_poly.type
_entity_poly.pdbx_seq_one_letter_code
_entity_poly.pdbx_strand_id
1 'polypeptide(L)'
;MANEVIKCKAAVAWEAGKPLSIEEIEVAPPKAHEVRIKIIATAVCHTDAYTLSGADPEGCFPVILGHEGAGIVESVGEGVTKLKAVWRMQILSKS
;
A
#
# COMPACT_ATOMS: atom_id res chain seq x y z
N MET A 1 17.51 -0.61 -8.47
CA MET A 1 16.55 -1.51 -7.79
C MET A 1 16.13 -0.97 -6.42
N ALA A 2 16.94 -1.05 -5.35
CA ALA A 2 16.49 -0.66 -4.00
C ALA A 2 16.19 0.85 -3.82
N ASN A 3 16.82 1.72 -4.60
CA ASN A 3 16.79 3.18 -4.44
C ASN A 3 16.18 3.93 -5.63
N GLU A 4 15.48 3.23 -6.52
CA GLU A 4 14.83 3.84 -7.69
C GLU A 4 13.32 3.87 -7.52
N VAL A 5 12.69 4.83 -8.18
CA VAL A 5 11.23 4.89 -8.32
C VAL A 5 10.77 3.68 -9.14
N ILE A 6 9.72 2.99 -8.67
CA ILE A 6 9.11 1.86 -9.38
C ILE A 6 7.80 2.33 -10.00
N LYS A 7 7.58 1.99 -11.27
CA LYS A 7 6.27 2.09 -11.91
C LYS A 7 5.50 0.79 -11.74
N CYS A 8 4.28 0.86 -11.24
CA CYS A 8 3.43 -0.32 -11.07
C CYS A 8 1.95 0.04 -11.14
N LYS A 9 1.09 -0.99 -11.24
CA LYS A 9 -0.35 -0.80 -11.19
C LYS A 9 -0.86 -0.66 -9.76
N ALA A 10 -1.84 0.21 -9.55
CA ALA A 10 -2.58 0.32 -8.30
C ALA A 10 -4.07 0.61 -8.58
N ALA A 11 -4.93 0.23 -7.62
CA ALA A 11 -6.32 0.64 -7.62
C ALA A 11 -6.45 1.95 -6.82
N VAL A 12 -6.70 3.06 -7.52
CA VAL A 12 -6.74 4.41 -6.96
C VAL A 12 -8.20 4.83 -6.76
N ALA A 13 -8.53 5.26 -5.55
CA ALA A 13 -9.77 5.95 -5.25
C ALA A 13 -9.53 7.46 -5.43
N TRP A 14 -10.02 8.02 -6.54
CA TRP A 14 -9.86 9.45 -6.82
C TRP A 14 -10.80 10.33 -5.98
N GLU A 15 -12.03 9.87 -5.76
CA GLU A 15 -13.07 10.55 -5.00
C GLU A 15 -13.95 9.52 -4.28
N ALA A 16 -14.57 9.93 -3.17
CA ALA A 16 -15.55 9.11 -2.46
C ALA A 16 -16.74 8.74 -3.35
N GLY A 17 -17.27 7.53 -3.16
CA GLY A 17 -18.44 7.00 -3.86
C GLY A 17 -18.21 6.62 -5.32
N LYS A 18 -17.01 6.80 -5.87
CA LYS A 18 -16.66 6.40 -7.24
C LYS A 18 -15.98 5.03 -7.27
N PRO A 19 -16.14 4.25 -8.37
CA PRO A 19 -15.36 3.03 -8.57
C PRO A 19 -13.85 3.31 -8.55
N LEU A 20 -13.07 2.34 -8.07
CA LEU A 20 -11.61 2.40 -8.14
C LEU A 20 -11.13 2.40 -9.59
N SER A 21 -10.13 3.23 -9.91
CA SER A 21 -9.46 3.23 -11.21
C SER A 21 -8.16 2.43 -11.15
N ILE A 22 -7.88 1.62 -12.17
CA ILE A 22 -6.59 0.91 -12.28
C ILE A 22 -5.61 1.81 -13.02
N GLU A 23 -4.67 2.39 -12.28
CA GLU A 23 -3.70 3.36 -12.78
C GLU A 23 -2.28 2.79 -12.77
N GLU A 24 -1.42 3.30 -13.64
CA GLU A 24 0.03 3.19 -13.46
C GLU A 24 0.50 4.34 -12.54
N ILE A 25 1.15 3.97 -11.44
CA ILE A 25 1.65 4.90 -10.42
C ILE A 25 3.15 4.79 -10.25
N GLU A 26 3.73 5.81 -9.62
CA GLU A 26 5.14 5.84 -9.21
C GLU A 26 5.27 5.65 -7.70
N VAL A 27 5.99 4.62 -7.29
CA VAL A 27 6.30 4.33 -5.88
C VAL A 27 7.76 4.68 -5.63
N ALA A 28 7.97 5.70 -4.80
CA ALA A 28 9.30 6.14 -4.39
C ALA A 28 10.09 5.02 -3.68
N PRO A 29 11.43 5.08 -3.67
CA PRO A 29 12.24 4.21 -2.80
C PRO A 29 11.93 4.45 -1.32
N PRO A 30 12.07 3.43 -0.46
CA PRO A 30 11.85 3.59 0.97
C PRO A 30 12.90 4.53 1.58
N LYS A 31 12.46 5.47 2.41
CA LYS A 31 13.32 6.35 3.21
C LYS A 31 13.84 5.61 4.45
N ALA A 32 14.63 6.30 5.27
CA ALA A 32 15.07 5.77 6.56
C ALA A 32 13.87 5.25 7.38
N HIS A 33 14.02 4.04 7.91
CA HIS A 33 13.04 3.29 8.69
C HIS A 33 11.76 2.86 7.94
N GLU A 34 11.72 2.97 6.61
CA GLU A 34 10.62 2.49 5.78
C GLU A 34 10.96 1.16 5.10
N VAL A 35 9.92 0.43 4.69
CA VAL A 35 10.03 -0.85 3.97
C VAL A 35 9.14 -0.79 2.74
N ARG A 36 9.67 -1.14 1.57
CA ARG A 36 8.89 -1.27 0.35
C ARG A 36 8.58 -2.74 0.08
N ILE A 37 7.30 -3.04 -0.08
CA ILE A 37 6.80 -4.41 -0.19
C ILE A 37 6.16 -4.60 -1.57
N LYS A 38 6.53 -5.68 -2.25
CA LYS A 38 5.79 -6.19 -3.40
C LYS A 38 4.58 -6.97 -2.91
N ILE A 39 3.40 -6.40 -3.05
CA ILE A 39 2.14 -7.08 -2.72
C ILE A 39 1.90 -8.23 -3.69
N ILE A 40 1.63 -9.43 -3.17
CA ILE A 40 1.34 -10.63 -3.95
C ILE A 40 -0.15 -10.94 -3.93
N ALA A 41 -0.80 -10.72 -2.77
CA ALA A 41 -2.24 -10.84 -2.60
C ALA A 41 -2.74 -9.79 -1.63
N THR A 42 -3.95 -9.30 -1.85
CA THR A 42 -4.68 -8.40 -0.95
C THR A 42 -6.15 -8.82 -0.93
N ALA A 43 -6.80 -8.64 0.22
CA ALA A 43 -8.24 -8.80 0.38
C ALA A 43 -8.93 -7.43 0.41
N VAL A 44 -10.26 -7.45 0.26
CA VAL A 44 -11.13 -6.29 0.44
C VAL A 44 -11.96 -6.54 1.69
N CYS A 45 -12.02 -5.56 2.57
CA CYS A 45 -12.77 -5.61 3.81
C CYS A 45 -13.85 -4.51 3.85
N HIS A 46 -14.74 -4.61 4.83
CA HIS A 46 -15.79 -3.60 5.04
C HIS A 46 -15.19 -2.21 5.31
N THR A 47 -14.05 -2.12 6.01
CA THR A 47 -13.39 -0.83 6.28
C THR A 47 -12.96 -0.12 5.00
N ASP A 48 -12.48 -0.87 3.98
CA ASP A 48 -12.12 -0.26 2.69
C ASP A 48 -13.36 0.33 2.00
N ALA A 49 -14.49 -0.40 2.04
CA ALA A 49 -15.76 0.07 1.48
C ALA A 49 -16.34 1.27 2.26
N TYR A 50 -16.19 1.29 3.59
CA TYR A 50 -16.62 2.38 4.45
C TYR A 50 -15.88 3.68 4.10
N THR A 51 -14.54 3.63 4.02
CA THR A 51 -13.76 4.80 3.58
C THR A 51 -14.09 5.17 2.15
N LEU A 52 -14.14 4.22 1.20
CA LEU A 52 -14.47 4.49 -0.20
C LEU A 52 -15.84 5.16 -0.38
N SER A 53 -16.81 4.84 0.47
CA SER A 53 -18.15 5.45 0.43
C SER A 53 -18.17 6.93 0.81
N GLY A 54 -17.12 7.44 1.47
CA GLY A 54 -17.08 8.78 2.06
C GLY A 54 -17.80 8.91 3.41
N ALA A 55 -18.27 7.79 3.98
CA ALA A 55 -18.85 7.77 5.32
C ALA A 55 -17.80 7.90 6.44
N ASP A 56 -16.54 7.61 6.13
CA ASP A 56 -15.41 7.80 7.03
C ASP A 56 -15.06 9.29 7.15
N PRO A 57 -15.26 9.93 8.33
CA PRO A 57 -14.93 11.35 8.52
C PRO A 57 -13.43 11.64 8.44
N GLU A 58 -12.58 10.62 8.55
CA GLU A 58 -11.11 10.73 8.40
C GLU A 58 -10.64 10.39 6.98
N GLY A 59 -11.56 10.02 6.08
CA GLY A 59 -11.26 9.65 4.71
C GLY A 59 -10.68 10.81 3.91
N CYS A 60 -9.43 10.65 3.44
CA CYS A 60 -8.73 11.63 2.61
C CYS A 60 -8.53 11.07 1.20
N PHE A 61 -8.94 11.82 0.16
CA PHE A 61 -8.82 11.42 -1.24
C PHE A 61 -7.90 12.40 -2.01
N PRO A 62 -7.14 11.95 -3.03
CA PRO A 62 -7.09 10.58 -3.56
C PRO A 62 -6.28 9.62 -2.68
N VAL A 63 -6.65 8.34 -2.67
CA VAL A 63 -6.02 7.31 -1.81
C VAL A 63 -5.95 5.94 -2.48
N ILE A 64 -4.93 5.16 -2.12
CA ILE A 64 -4.83 3.72 -2.39
C ILE A 64 -5.23 3.00 -1.11
N LEU A 65 -6.39 2.33 -1.15
CA LEU A 65 -6.94 1.58 -0.02
C LEU A 65 -6.29 0.19 0.10
N GLY A 66 -6.76 -0.61 1.06
CA GLY A 66 -6.29 -1.98 1.30
C GLY A 66 -5.36 -2.05 2.50
N HIS A 67 -5.79 -2.79 3.52
CA HIS A 67 -5.06 -2.98 4.78
C HIS A 67 -4.84 -4.46 5.12
N GLU A 68 -5.35 -5.36 4.29
CA GLU A 68 -5.23 -6.81 4.44
C GLU A 68 -4.47 -7.39 3.25
N GLY A 69 -3.16 -7.62 3.40
CA GLY A 69 -2.33 -8.10 2.30
C GLY A 69 -1.15 -8.94 2.73
N ALA A 70 -0.60 -9.70 1.79
CA ALA A 70 0.63 -10.44 1.96
C ALA A 70 1.56 -10.18 0.77
N GLY A 71 2.85 -10.07 1.06
CA GLY A 71 3.84 -9.65 0.08
C GLY A 71 5.24 -10.14 0.39
N ILE A 72 6.17 -9.72 -0.47
CA ILE A 72 7.59 -9.96 -0.34
C ILE A 72 8.27 -8.61 -0.17
N VAL A 73 9.18 -8.49 0.81
CA VAL A 73 10.02 -7.29 0.97
C VAL A 73 10.85 -7.10 -0.29
N GLU A 74 10.64 -6.00 -1.00
CA GLU A 74 11.40 -5.63 -2.19
C GLU A 74 12.69 -4.93 -1.78
N SER A 75 12.59 -3.89 -0.96
CA SER A 75 13.73 -3.17 -0.39
C SER A 75 13.42 -2.61 1.01
N VAL A 76 14.48 -2.29 1.75
CA VAL A 76 14.39 -1.67 3.07
C VAL A 76 15.22 -0.39 3.07
N GLY A 77 14.73 0.64 3.75
CA GLY A 77 15.47 1.88 3.92
C GLY A 77 16.51 1.82 5.04
N GLU A 78 17.25 2.91 5.19
CA GLU A 78 18.30 3.04 6.19
C GLU A 78 17.78 2.77 7.62
N GLY A 79 18.56 2.09 8.45
CA GLY A 79 18.21 1.83 9.86
C GLY A 79 17.17 0.74 10.08
N VAL A 80 16.62 0.10 9.04
CA VAL A 80 15.79 -1.10 9.18
C VAL A 80 16.68 -2.32 9.42
N THR A 81 16.57 -2.92 10.60
CA THR A 81 17.41 -4.07 11.01
C THR A 81 16.63 -5.37 11.20
N LYS A 82 15.31 -5.28 11.38
CA LYS A 82 14.44 -6.43 11.70
C LYS A 82 13.85 -7.12 10.46
N LEU A 83 14.02 -6.53 9.28
CA LEU A 83 13.47 -7.02 8.01
C LEU A 83 14.57 -6.97 6.95
N LYS A 84 14.48 -7.88 5.97
CA LYS A 84 15.43 -7.96 4.85
C LYS A 84 14.66 -8.16 3.55
N ALA A 85 15.26 -7.74 2.44
CA ALA A 85 14.78 -8.07 1.12
C ALA A 85 14.54 -9.58 0.98
N VAL A 86 13.56 -9.95 0.14
CA VAL A 86 13.06 -11.31 -0.14
C VAL A 86 12.30 -12.01 1.00
N TRP A 87 12.13 -11.37 2.16
CA TRP A 87 11.31 -11.92 3.24
C TRP A 87 9.83 -11.83 2.93
N ARG A 88 9.04 -12.81 3.40
CA ARG A 88 7.58 -12.79 3.28
C ARG A 88 6.99 -12.03 4.46
N MET A 89 6.02 -11.16 4.18
CA MET A 89 5.33 -10.37 5.19
C MET A 89 3.83 -10.42 5.00
N GLN A 90 3.12 -10.40 6.13
CA GLN A 90 1.70 -10.10 6.19
C GLN A 90 1.55 -8.65 6.68
N ILE A 91 0.74 -7.87 5.98
CA ILE A 91 0.32 -6.55 6.41
C ILE A 91 -0.73 -6.76 7.49
N LEU A 92 -0.47 -6.15 8.65
CA LEU A 92 -1.35 -6.17 9.80
C LEU A 92 -1.71 -4.71 10.10
N SER A 93 -2.91 -4.28 9.75
CA SER A 93 -3.52 -3.17 10.46
C SER A 93 -4.11 -3.73 11.75
N LYS A 94 -3.61 -3.28 12.91
CA LYS A 94 -4.37 -3.47 14.14
C LYS A 94 -5.59 -2.56 14.05
N SER A 95 -6.78 -3.15 13.98
CA SER A 95 -8.04 -2.48 14.31
C SER A 95 -8.01 -1.96 15.74
#